data_AF-A0A514XI28-F1
#
_entry.id   AF-A0A514XI28-F1
#
_cell.length_a   1.000
_cell.length_b   1.000
_cell.length_c   1.000
_cell.angle_alpha   90.00
_cell.angle_beta   90.00
_cell.angle_gamma   90.00
#
_symmetry.space_group_name_H-M   'P 1'
#
loop_
_entity.id
_entity.type
_entity.pdbx_description
1 polymer ?
#
loop_
_entity_poly.entity_id
_entity_poly.type
_entity_poly.pdbx_seq_one_letter_code
_entity_poly.pdbx_strand_id
1 'polypeptide(L)'
;MTLIKAAALVLVFVFGGGPQFATASDADSRPIQANYQKLQLYEQILRGELPPPLPLPDEPGDGPQEPTQPGPQPQPPSHPPRPPKPPSSCDLRQNIGCVRAVCDQLPNMNCSSDQKVKDIACQCDGVNGECVTAVCNQLDRFDCDEKRELFAVTKMCRGVYDARCIDRICGQLGRFECDDMNDMRRVTELCR
;
A
#
# COMPACT_ATOMS: atom_id res chain seq x y z
N MET A 1 16.14 61.52 23.94
CA MET A 1 14.67 61.31 23.86
C MET A 1 14.23 61.71 22.47
N THR A 2 14.08 60.74 21.58
CA THR A 2 13.55 61.00 20.23
C THR A 2 12.80 59.77 19.76
N LEU A 3 11.47 59.91 19.77
CA LEU A 3 10.45 58.98 19.31
C LEU A 3 10.55 58.77 17.79
N ILE A 4 10.64 57.53 17.30
CA ILE A 4 10.40 57.23 15.87
C ILE A 4 9.43 56.05 15.73
N LYS A 5 8.16 56.46 15.56
CA LYS A 5 7.08 55.92 14.72
C LYS A 5 7.17 54.45 14.26
N ALA A 6 6.29 53.63 14.81
CA ALA A 6 5.85 52.37 14.24
C ALA A 6 5.05 52.63 12.94
N ALA A 7 5.48 52.02 11.83
CA ALA A 7 4.72 51.94 10.60
C ALA A 7 3.99 50.59 10.58
N ALA A 8 2.66 50.63 10.75
CA ALA A 8 1.78 49.49 10.53
C ALA A 8 1.64 49.28 9.01
N LEU A 9 2.16 48.17 8.52
CA LEU A 9 2.05 47.78 7.12
C LEU A 9 0.86 46.81 6.99
N VAL A 10 -0.29 47.36 6.63
CA VAL A 10 -1.51 46.62 6.32
C VAL A 10 -1.39 46.10 4.90
N LEU A 11 -1.08 44.81 4.74
CA LEU A 11 -1.15 44.13 3.45
C LEU A 11 -2.58 43.63 3.22
N VAL A 12 -3.36 44.41 2.48
CA VAL A 12 -4.64 44.00 1.90
C VAL A 12 -4.34 43.24 0.61
N PHE A 13 -4.40 41.91 0.64
CA PHE A 13 -4.46 41.13 -0.60
C PHE A 13 -5.92 41.03 -1.04
N VAL A 14 -6.26 41.84 -2.04
CA VAL A 14 -7.53 41.78 -2.75
C VAL A 14 -7.58 40.51 -3.60
N PHE A 15 -8.64 39.74 -3.38
CA PHE A 15 -9.07 38.59 -4.18
C PHE A 15 -9.30 39.00 -5.64
N GLY A 16 -8.49 38.46 -6.56
CA GLY A 16 -8.78 38.44 -7.98
C GLY A 16 -9.47 37.13 -8.35
N GLY A 17 -10.79 37.14 -8.44
CA GLY A 17 -11.59 36.02 -8.92
C GLY A 17 -11.45 35.82 -10.44
N GLY A 18 -11.50 34.55 -10.84
CA GLY A 18 -11.78 34.14 -12.21
C GLY A 18 -12.15 32.64 -12.24
N PRO A 19 -13.41 32.26 -12.51
CA PRO A 19 -13.78 30.87 -12.74
C PRO A 19 -13.41 30.51 -14.18
N GLN A 20 -12.40 29.67 -14.37
CA GLN A 20 -12.18 29.03 -15.66
C GLN A 20 -12.94 27.69 -15.67
N PHE A 21 -14.12 27.70 -16.29
CA PHE A 21 -14.76 26.51 -16.80
C PHE A 21 -13.97 26.03 -18.00
N ALA A 22 -13.27 24.89 -17.89
CA ALA A 22 -12.75 24.16 -19.03
C ALA A 22 -13.54 22.86 -19.17
N THR A 23 -14.09 22.70 -20.37
CA THR A 23 -15.04 21.70 -20.83
C THR A 23 -14.42 20.31 -20.86
N ALA A 24 -15.12 19.33 -20.30
CA ALA A 24 -14.97 17.93 -20.63
C ALA A 24 -15.32 17.72 -22.11
N SER A 25 -14.42 17.09 -22.88
CA SER A 25 -14.79 16.47 -24.14
C SER A 25 -13.82 15.34 -24.48
N ASP A 26 -14.46 14.19 -24.75
CA ASP A 26 -14.03 13.11 -25.63
C ASP A 26 -12.96 12.13 -25.14
N ALA A 27 -13.50 11.09 -24.48
CA ALA A 27 -12.99 9.74 -24.57
C ALA A 27 -13.14 9.20 -26.01
N ASP A 28 -12.02 8.88 -26.66
CA ASP A 28 -12.01 8.03 -27.87
C ASP A 28 -10.89 6.97 -27.81
N SER A 29 -11.31 5.80 -27.34
CA SER A 29 -11.04 4.45 -27.85
C SER A 29 -9.80 4.14 -28.73
N ARG A 30 -8.93 3.29 -28.14
CA ARG A 30 -8.15 2.14 -28.70
C ARG A 30 -6.78 2.43 -29.35
N PRO A 31 -5.83 1.44 -29.43
CA PRO A 31 -5.58 0.26 -28.58
C PRO A 31 -4.12 0.16 -28.05
N ILE A 32 -3.91 -0.42 -26.86
CA ILE A 32 -2.97 -1.53 -26.50
C ILE A 32 -1.49 -1.52 -27.02
N GLN A 33 -0.95 -0.46 -27.64
CA GLN A 33 0.40 -0.48 -28.24
C GLN A 33 1.55 0.00 -27.33
N ALA A 34 1.27 0.69 -26.22
CA ALA A 34 2.30 1.14 -25.25
C ALA A 34 2.89 -0.01 -24.40
N ASN A 35 2.22 -1.17 -24.38
CA ASN A 35 2.72 -2.42 -23.77
C ASN A 35 3.87 -3.06 -24.57
N TYR A 36 4.20 -2.55 -25.76
CA TYR A 36 5.19 -3.17 -26.66
C TYR A 36 6.65 -2.76 -26.40
N GLN A 37 6.96 -2.16 -25.23
CA GLN A 37 8.34 -1.88 -24.79
C GLN A 37 8.78 -2.66 -23.53
N LYS A 38 7.91 -3.54 -23.02
CA LYS A 38 8.28 -4.91 -22.62
C LYS A 38 9.35 -5.53 -23.54
N LEU A 39 9.39 -5.09 -24.79
CA LEU A 39 10.26 -5.60 -25.84
C LEU A 39 11.55 -4.81 -26.06
N GLN A 40 11.89 -3.81 -25.24
CA GLN A 40 13.19 -3.13 -25.35
C GLN A 40 14.07 -3.20 -24.10
N LEU A 41 13.70 -4.05 -23.14
CA LEU A 41 14.51 -4.54 -22.02
C LEU A 41 14.97 -5.99 -22.29
N TYR A 42 15.28 -6.52 -23.48
CA TYR A 42 16.01 -6.10 -24.68
C TYR A 42 17.20 -5.13 -24.59
N GLU A 43 17.21 -4.24 -23.62
CA GLU A 43 18.41 -3.87 -22.89
C GLU A 43 18.56 -4.76 -21.63
N GLN A 44 17.88 -5.92 -21.63
CA GLN A 44 18.54 -7.23 -21.44
C GLN A 44 19.90 -7.10 -22.10
N ILE A 45 20.87 -7.87 -21.69
CA ILE A 45 22.04 -8.07 -22.55
C ILE A 45 22.99 -6.89 -22.63
N LEU A 46 22.61 -5.62 -22.74
CA LEU A 46 23.58 -4.64 -23.28
C LEU A 46 24.77 -4.33 -22.38
N ARG A 47 24.83 -4.93 -21.17
CA ARG A 47 26.06 -5.05 -20.39
C ARG A 47 26.48 -6.46 -19.94
N GLY A 48 25.75 -7.48 -20.34
CA GLY A 48 26.24 -8.85 -20.33
C GLY A 48 25.74 -9.76 -19.20
N GLU A 49 24.82 -9.33 -18.32
CA GLU A 49 24.44 -10.09 -17.12
C GLU A 49 22.98 -10.59 -17.14
N LEU A 50 22.85 -11.90 -17.48
CA LEU A 50 21.97 -13.02 -17.02
C LEU A 50 20.48 -12.81 -16.63
N PRO A 51 19.60 -13.84 -16.35
CA PRO A 51 19.84 -15.27 -16.06
C PRO A 51 18.92 -16.30 -16.79
N PRO A 52 19.15 -17.62 -16.59
CA PRO A 52 18.62 -18.70 -17.44
C PRO A 52 17.24 -19.24 -17.04
N PRO A 53 16.38 -19.69 -17.98
CA PRO A 53 15.21 -20.49 -17.63
C PRO A 53 15.62 -21.96 -17.41
N LEU A 54 15.34 -22.46 -16.19
CA LEU A 54 15.53 -23.85 -15.80
C LEU A 54 14.63 -24.77 -16.63
N PRO A 55 15.17 -25.87 -17.19
CA PRO A 55 14.37 -26.84 -17.91
C PRO A 55 13.40 -27.54 -16.94
N LEU A 56 12.11 -27.45 -17.26
CA LEU A 56 11.03 -28.22 -16.63
C LEU A 56 11.07 -29.65 -17.18
N PRO A 57 11.21 -30.69 -16.35
CA PRO A 57 11.10 -32.07 -16.83
C PRO A 57 9.63 -32.42 -17.04
N ASP A 58 9.21 -32.51 -18.30
CA ASP A 58 7.88 -33.02 -18.64
C ASP A 58 7.88 -34.55 -18.73
N GLU A 59 6.93 -35.12 -18.00
CA GLU A 59 6.57 -36.53 -17.94
C GLU A 59 5.98 -37.05 -19.26
N PRO A 60 6.43 -38.21 -19.75
CA PRO A 60 5.72 -38.94 -20.79
C PRO A 60 5.20 -40.31 -20.31
N GLY A 61 3.88 -40.48 -20.39
CA GLY A 61 3.30 -41.68 -21.01
C GLY A 61 2.34 -42.53 -20.17
N ASP A 62 1.07 -42.50 -20.55
CA ASP A 62 0.11 -43.60 -20.35
C ASP A 62 0.60 -44.89 -21.03
N GLY A 63 0.67 -45.98 -20.26
CA GLY A 63 0.94 -47.36 -20.67
C GLY A 63 0.58 -48.37 -19.55
N PRO A 64 0.37 -49.66 -19.85
CA PRO A 64 -0.75 -50.47 -19.33
C PRO A 64 -0.56 -51.18 -17.98
N GLN A 65 -1.70 -51.31 -17.30
CA GLN A 65 -2.16 -52.21 -16.22
C GLN A 65 -1.25 -52.68 -15.07
N GLU A 66 -1.75 -52.32 -13.88
CA GLU A 66 -1.91 -53.07 -12.61
C GLU A 66 -0.67 -53.52 -11.83
N PRO A 67 -0.48 -52.93 -10.63
CA PRO A 67 -0.43 -53.77 -9.44
C PRO A 67 -1.15 -53.20 -8.21
N THR A 68 -1.86 -54.12 -7.54
CA THR A 68 -1.99 -54.28 -6.08
C THR A 68 -2.42 -53.06 -5.23
N GLN A 69 -3.58 -53.20 -4.59
CA GLN A 69 -4.15 -52.32 -3.55
C GLN A 69 -3.10 -51.68 -2.60
N PRO A 70 -3.04 -50.34 -2.54
CA PRO A 70 -2.45 -49.63 -1.42
C PRO A 70 -3.43 -49.64 -0.24
N GLY A 71 -2.88 -49.81 0.97
CA GLY A 71 -3.62 -49.72 2.23
C GLY A 71 -4.35 -48.38 2.44
N PRO A 72 -5.13 -48.25 3.52
CA PRO A 72 -6.03 -47.13 3.75
C PRO A 72 -5.31 -45.78 3.61
N GLN A 73 -5.84 -44.92 2.72
CA GLN A 73 -5.36 -43.57 2.53
C GLN A 73 -5.38 -42.81 3.87
N PRO A 74 -4.32 -42.05 4.22
CA PRO A 74 -4.38 -41.11 5.32
C PRO A 74 -5.54 -40.16 5.07
N GLN A 75 -6.51 -40.14 5.99
CA GLN A 75 -7.60 -39.19 5.93
C GLN A 75 -6.99 -37.78 5.91
N PRO A 76 -7.40 -36.89 4.99
CA PRO A 76 -7.02 -35.48 5.06
C PRO A 76 -7.38 -34.97 6.46
N PRO A 77 -6.51 -34.18 7.11
CA PRO A 77 -6.78 -33.68 8.45
C PRO A 77 -8.17 -33.06 8.45
N SER A 78 -9.09 -33.70 9.17
CA SER A 78 -10.54 -33.42 9.12
C SER A 78 -10.92 -32.07 9.72
N HIS A 79 -9.92 -31.26 10.03
CA HIS A 79 -10.07 -29.97 10.67
C HIS A 79 -9.14 -29.00 9.93
N PRO A 80 -9.68 -27.98 9.23
CA PRO A 80 -8.84 -26.86 8.80
C PRO A 80 -8.08 -26.35 10.03
N PRO A 81 -6.80 -25.97 9.88
CA PRO A 81 -6.01 -25.45 11.00
C PRO A 81 -6.85 -24.41 11.73
N ARG A 82 -7.07 -24.61 13.04
CA ARG A 82 -7.81 -23.64 13.86
C ARG A 82 -7.17 -22.28 13.59
N PRO A 83 -7.96 -21.25 13.25
CA PRO A 83 -7.40 -19.93 13.05
C PRO A 83 -6.57 -19.58 14.29
N PRO A 84 -5.36 -19.03 14.11
CA PRO A 84 -4.51 -18.67 15.23
C PRO A 84 -5.33 -17.88 16.23
N LYS A 85 -5.25 -18.28 17.51
CA LYS A 85 -5.98 -17.61 18.59
C LYS A 85 -5.62 -16.12 18.50
N PRO A 86 -6.61 -15.21 18.39
CA PRO A 86 -6.32 -13.80 18.19
C PRO A 86 -5.41 -13.33 19.33
N PRO A 87 -4.38 -12.49 19.03
CA PRO A 87 -3.50 -11.96 20.06
C PRO A 87 -4.36 -11.34 21.16
N SER A 88 -4.13 -11.79 22.39
CA SER A 88 -5.04 -11.56 23.52
C SER A 88 -5.05 -10.13 24.05
N SER A 89 -4.38 -9.19 23.39
CA SER A 89 -4.41 -7.78 23.78
C SER A 89 -4.38 -6.86 22.56
N CYS A 90 -5.53 -6.73 21.89
CA CYS A 90 -5.80 -5.53 21.09
C CYS A 90 -6.05 -4.36 22.05
N ASP A 91 -5.02 -3.92 22.77
CA ASP A 91 -5.13 -2.81 23.71
C ASP A 91 -5.28 -1.52 22.91
N LEU A 92 -6.50 -0.98 22.93
CA LEU A 92 -6.84 0.25 22.23
C LEU A 92 -5.94 1.40 22.65
N ARG A 93 -5.49 1.44 23.92
CA ARG A 93 -4.69 2.56 24.45
C ARG A 93 -3.34 2.71 23.76
N GLN A 94 -2.70 1.59 23.40
CA GLN A 94 -1.40 1.61 22.73
C GLN A 94 -1.51 1.97 21.25
N ASN A 95 -2.69 1.77 20.67
CA ASN A 95 -2.91 1.82 19.24
C ASN A 95 -3.76 3.02 18.76
N ILE A 96 -4.06 3.97 19.65
CA ILE A 96 -4.90 5.15 19.35
C ILE A 96 -4.39 5.92 18.12
N GLY A 97 -3.07 6.07 17.96
CA GLY A 97 -2.49 6.80 16.83
C GLY A 97 -2.80 6.12 15.49
N CYS A 98 -2.57 4.80 15.40
CA CYS A 98 -2.87 4.04 14.20
C CYS A 98 -4.38 3.93 13.93
N VAL A 99 -5.20 3.67 14.96
CA VAL A 99 -6.67 3.61 14.81
C VAL A 99 -7.20 4.93 14.26
N ARG A 100 -6.74 6.06 14.81
CA ARG A 100 -7.13 7.38 14.32
C ARG A 100 -6.72 7.60 12.86
N ALA A 101 -5.46 7.30 12.51
CA ALA A 101 -4.98 7.44 11.14
C ALA A 101 -5.81 6.61 10.16
N VAL A 102 -6.11 5.35 10.48
CA VAL A 102 -6.95 4.48 9.64
C VAL A 102 -8.38 5.03 9.51
N CYS A 103 -8.97 5.53 10.60
CA CYS A 103 -10.31 6.10 10.58
C CYS A 103 -10.40 7.41 9.80
N ASP A 104 -9.35 8.24 9.84
CA ASP A 104 -9.28 9.51 9.10
C ASP A 104 -9.21 9.26 7.57
N GLN A 105 -8.69 8.11 7.14
CA GLN A 105 -8.62 7.71 5.72
C GLN A 105 -9.88 7.03 5.19
N LEU A 106 -10.87 6.74 6.05
CA LEU A 106 -12.09 6.00 5.69
C LEU A 106 -13.34 6.91 5.69
N PRO A 107 -13.54 7.76 4.67
CA PRO A 107 -14.69 8.65 4.63
C PRO A 107 -16.03 7.89 4.57
N ASN A 108 -16.03 6.69 3.98
CA ASN A 108 -17.24 5.87 3.79
C ASN A 108 -17.40 4.76 4.84
N MET A 109 -16.36 4.47 5.62
CA MET A 109 -16.45 3.51 6.71
C MET A 109 -16.51 4.26 8.02
N ASN A 110 -17.74 4.41 8.54
CA ASN A 110 -17.91 4.94 9.88
C ASN A 110 -17.16 4.05 10.88
N CYS A 111 -16.07 4.57 11.45
CA CYS A 111 -15.46 4.09 12.70
C CYS A 111 -16.38 4.36 13.91
N SER A 112 -17.69 4.34 13.69
CA SER A 112 -18.73 4.63 14.67
C SER A 112 -19.16 3.40 15.46
N SER A 113 -18.77 2.20 15.04
CA SER A 113 -19.11 0.97 15.76
C SER A 113 -17.90 0.41 16.50
N ASP A 114 -18.12 0.07 17.78
CA ASP A 114 -17.09 -0.48 18.66
C ASP A 114 -16.43 -1.73 18.07
N GLN A 115 -17.18 -2.56 17.36
CA GLN A 115 -16.65 -3.76 16.73
C GLN A 115 -15.65 -3.43 15.61
N LYS A 116 -15.92 -2.43 14.77
CA LYS A 116 -14.99 -2.02 13.71
C LYS A 116 -13.73 -1.40 14.28
N VAL A 117 -13.89 -0.54 15.29
CA VAL A 117 -12.76 0.09 15.99
C VAL A 117 -11.89 -0.98 16.65
N LYS A 118 -12.51 -1.99 17.27
CA LYS A 118 -11.80 -3.13 17.86
C LYS A 118 -11.04 -3.95 16.82
N ASP A 119 -11.66 -4.23 15.67
CA ASP A 119 -11.00 -4.94 14.57
C ASP A 119 -9.77 -4.17 14.06
N ILE A 120 -9.88 -2.84 13.88
CA ILE A 120 -8.77 -1.97 13.47
C ILE A 120 -7.67 -1.94 14.53
N ALA A 121 -8.05 -1.80 15.81
CA ALA A 121 -7.11 -1.80 16.93
C ALA A 121 -6.28 -3.08 16.99
N CYS A 122 -6.87 -4.23 16.67
CA CYS A 122 -6.15 -5.50 16.56
C CYS A 122 -5.12 -5.52 15.41
N GLN A 123 -5.38 -4.81 14.31
CA GLN A 123 -4.43 -4.73 13.20
C GLN A 123 -3.28 -3.76 13.47
N CYS A 124 -3.55 -2.72 14.25
CA CYS A 124 -2.62 -1.66 14.59
C CYS A 124 -1.50 -2.03 15.58
N ASP A 125 -1.46 -3.26 16.08
CA ASP A 125 -0.43 -3.70 17.02
C ASP A 125 0.99 -3.52 16.43
N GLY A 126 1.81 -2.71 17.11
CA GLY A 126 3.16 -2.35 16.67
C GLY A 126 3.24 -1.46 15.43
N VAL A 127 2.16 -0.74 15.11
CA VAL A 127 2.07 0.13 13.92
C VAL A 127 2.14 1.60 14.32
N ASN A 128 3.01 2.35 13.65
CA ASN A 128 3.04 3.79 13.76
C ASN A 128 1.93 4.41 12.90
N GLY A 129 1.00 5.14 13.52
CA GLY A 129 -0.07 5.84 12.80
C GLY A 129 0.43 6.91 11.83
N GLU A 130 1.57 7.55 12.11
CA GLU A 130 2.18 8.50 11.19
C GLU A 130 2.65 7.84 9.89
N CYS A 131 3.12 6.58 9.97
CA CYS A 131 3.47 5.81 8.77
C CYS A 131 2.24 5.57 7.89
N VAL A 132 1.10 5.20 8.49
CA VAL A 132 -0.14 4.98 7.73
C VAL A 132 -0.56 6.26 6.99
N THR A 133 -0.53 7.40 7.68
CA THR A 133 -0.83 8.70 7.07
C THR A 133 0.16 9.06 5.97
N ALA A 134 1.46 8.86 6.19
CA ALA A 134 2.49 9.14 5.19
C ALA A 134 2.30 8.29 3.93
N VAL A 135 2.08 6.98 4.08
CA VAL A 135 1.83 6.07 2.95
C VAL A 135 0.59 6.50 2.17
N CYS A 136 -0.54 6.75 2.83
CA CYS A 136 -1.77 7.14 2.15
C CYS A 136 -1.72 8.54 1.51
N ASN A 137 -0.80 9.41 1.93
CA ASN A 137 -0.57 10.70 1.27
C ASN A 137 0.25 10.59 -0.02
N GLN A 138 1.04 9.52 -0.18
CA GLN A 138 1.84 9.29 -1.39
C GLN A 138 1.04 8.55 -2.47
N LEU A 139 0.22 7.58 -2.04
CA LEU A 139 -0.67 6.82 -2.90
C LEU A 139 -1.78 7.69 -3.53
N ASP A 140 -2.40 7.21 -4.61
CA ASP A 140 -3.60 7.87 -5.14
C ASP A 140 -4.76 7.74 -4.14
N ARG A 141 -5.74 8.64 -4.24
CA ARG A 141 -6.92 8.72 -3.37
C ARG A 141 -7.75 7.43 -3.34
N PHE A 142 -7.49 6.50 -4.26
CA PHE A 142 -8.21 5.25 -4.42
C PHE A 142 -7.50 4.06 -3.77
N ASP A 143 -6.24 4.18 -3.34
CA ASP A 143 -5.46 3.06 -2.78
C ASP A 143 -5.47 3.04 -1.24
N CYS A 144 -6.24 3.92 -0.61
CA CYS A 144 -6.43 4.00 0.84
C CYS A 144 -7.91 4.24 1.22
N ASP A 145 -8.87 3.91 0.38
CA ASP A 145 -10.30 4.13 0.66
C ASP A 145 -11.05 2.84 1.04
N GLU A 146 -10.46 1.66 0.80
CA GLU A 146 -11.03 0.38 1.20
C GLU A 146 -10.42 -0.19 2.50
N LYS A 147 -11.25 -0.97 3.23
CA LYS A 147 -10.81 -1.70 4.45
C LYS A 147 -9.55 -2.54 4.20
N ARG A 148 -9.54 -3.21 3.05
CA ARG A 148 -8.54 -4.22 2.71
C ARG A 148 -7.20 -3.58 2.42
N GLU A 149 -7.19 -2.43 1.78
CA GLU A 149 -6.01 -1.66 1.42
C GLU A 149 -5.37 -1.05 2.65
N LEU A 150 -6.16 -0.41 3.51
CA LEU A 150 -5.66 0.12 4.78
C LEU A 150 -5.09 -0.97 5.68
N PHE A 151 -5.64 -2.18 5.66
CA PHE A 151 -5.04 -3.31 6.38
C PHE A 151 -3.71 -3.76 5.77
N ALA A 152 -3.57 -3.67 4.44
CA ALA A 152 -2.29 -3.89 3.79
C ALA A 152 -1.26 -2.81 4.17
N VAL A 153 -1.64 -1.52 4.17
CA VAL A 153 -0.80 -0.40 4.63
C VAL A 153 -0.38 -0.56 6.08
N THR A 154 -1.33 -0.87 6.96
CA THR A 154 -1.10 -1.11 8.39
C THR A 154 -0.07 -2.23 8.59
N LYS A 155 -0.15 -3.31 7.80
CA LYS A 155 0.82 -4.41 7.84
C LYS A 155 2.21 -3.99 7.37
N MET A 156 2.31 -3.14 6.34
CA MET A 156 3.61 -2.64 5.84
C MET A 156 4.30 -1.72 6.85
N CYS A 157 3.51 -0.88 7.53
CA CYS A 157 3.96 0.06 8.56
C CYS A 157 4.37 -0.58 9.90
N ARG A 158 4.28 -1.91 10.05
CA ARG A 158 4.78 -2.59 11.25
C ARG A 158 6.30 -2.47 11.34
N GLY A 159 6.77 -1.99 12.49
CA GLY A 159 8.20 -1.80 12.76
C GLY A 159 8.82 -0.58 12.08
N VAL A 160 8.04 0.27 11.41
CA VAL A 160 8.54 1.54 10.85
C VAL A 160 8.56 2.60 11.96
N TYR A 161 9.75 3.07 12.33
CA TYR A 161 9.91 4.02 13.44
C TYR A 161 9.83 5.49 13.00
N ASP A 162 10.25 5.80 11.77
CA ASP A 162 10.29 7.18 11.25
C ASP A 162 9.47 7.32 9.96
N ALA A 163 8.28 7.91 10.06
CA ALA A 163 7.44 8.18 8.89
C ALA A 163 8.07 9.21 7.94
N ARG A 164 8.96 10.10 8.43
CA ARG A 164 9.64 11.10 7.59
C ARG A 164 10.66 10.49 6.64
N CYS A 165 11.11 9.25 6.92
CA CYS A 165 11.94 8.49 5.99
C CYS A 165 11.19 8.25 4.66
N ILE A 166 9.89 7.96 4.73
CA ILE A 166 9.04 7.74 3.55
C ILE A 166 8.99 9.00 2.68
N ASP A 167 8.65 10.14 3.29
CA ASP A 167 8.58 11.42 2.57
C ASP A 167 9.92 11.80 1.92
N ARG A 168 11.04 11.51 2.59
CA ARG A 168 12.37 11.78 2.07
C ARG A 168 12.72 10.90 0.87
N ILE A 169 12.45 9.60 0.97
CA ILE A 169 12.72 8.65 -0.12
C ILE A 169 11.83 8.99 -1.32
N CYS A 170 10.53 9.19 -1.11
CA CYS A 170 9.60 9.54 -2.19
C CYS A 170 9.90 10.92 -2.80
N GLY A 171 10.37 11.87 -1.99
CA GLY A 171 10.84 13.17 -2.50
C GLY A 171 12.10 13.07 -3.38
N GLN A 172 12.92 12.02 -3.22
CA GLN A 172 14.12 11.79 -4.03
C GLN A 172 13.85 10.96 -5.28
N LEU A 173 13.02 9.92 -5.17
CA LEU A 173 12.65 9.06 -6.30
C LEU A 173 11.67 9.76 -7.25
N GLY A 174 10.87 10.69 -6.72
CA GLY A 174 9.78 11.33 -7.44
C GLY A 174 8.46 10.61 -7.22
N ARG A 175 7.35 11.29 -7.54
CA ARG A 175 6.00 10.83 -7.22
C ARG A 175 5.63 9.48 -7.86
N PHE A 176 6.14 9.20 -9.06
CA PHE A 176 5.82 7.97 -9.83
C PHE A 176 6.47 6.70 -9.29
N GLU A 177 7.41 6.82 -8.36
CA GLU A 177 8.09 5.67 -7.73
C GLU A 177 7.53 5.41 -6.32
N CYS A 178 6.44 6.11 -5.96
CA CYS A 178 5.76 6.03 -4.67
C CYS A 178 4.23 6.20 -4.82
N ASP A 179 3.67 5.91 -5.99
CA ASP A 179 2.23 6.04 -6.25
C ASP A 179 1.48 4.72 -6.18
N ASP A 180 2.16 3.59 -6.00
CA ASP A 180 1.53 2.27 -5.86
C ASP A 180 1.92 1.50 -4.58
N MET A 181 1.07 0.52 -4.23
CA MET A 181 1.22 -0.29 -3.02
C MET A 181 2.47 -1.18 -2.98
N ASN A 182 3.01 -1.60 -4.13
CA ASN A 182 4.24 -2.39 -4.20
C ASN A 182 5.47 -1.53 -3.97
N ASP A 183 5.48 -0.32 -4.51
CA ASP A 183 6.56 0.63 -4.30
C ASP A 183 6.60 1.12 -2.86
N MET A 184 5.44 1.45 -2.30
CA MET A 184 5.32 1.78 -0.88
C MET A 184 5.75 0.65 0.05
N ARG A 185 5.59 -0.62 -0.37
CA ARG A 185 6.16 -1.76 0.39
C ARG A 185 7.69 -1.70 0.43
N ARG A 186 8.34 -1.45 -0.71
CA ARG A 186 9.80 -1.37 -0.79
C ARG A 186 10.32 -0.19 0.02
N VAL A 187 9.68 0.97 -0.11
CA VAL A 187 10.06 2.19 0.65
C VAL A 187 9.90 1.98 2.15
N THR A 188 8.78 1.39 2.60
CA THR A 188 8.57 1.12 4.03
C THR A 188 9.57 0.11 4.59
N GLU A 189 10.01 -0.89 3.81
CA GLU A 189 11.08 -1.82 4.20
C GLU A 189 12.42 -1.12 4.41
N LEU A 190 12.73 -0.06 3.66
CA LEU A 190 13.94 0.76 3.84
C LEU A 190 13.87 1.66 5.09
N CYS A 191 12.67 1.89 5.64
CA CYS A 191 12.42 2.79 6.78
C CYS A 191 12.17 2.07 8.11
N ARG A 192 12.44 0.76 8.18
CA ARG A 192 12.37 -0.04 9.41
C ARG A 192 13.63 0.07 10.26
#